data_AF-A0A428NZ59-F1
#
_entry.id   AF-A0A428NZ59-F1
#
_cell.length_a   1.000
_cell.length_b   1.000
_cell.length_c   1.000
_cell.angle_alpha   90.00
_cell.angle_beta   90.00
_cell.angle_gamma   90.00
#
_symmetry.space_group_name_H-M   'P 1'
#
loop_
_entity.id
_entity.type
_entity.pdbx_description
1 polymer ?
#
loop_
_entity_poly.entity_id
_entity_poly.type
_entity_poly.pdbx_seq_one_letter_code
_entity_poly.pdbx_strand_id
1 'polypeptide(L)'
;MVMTMAAPPIASDDSPCCPGCGYALPIDHTQVQLLEAQARIVDLENQVRLLNEKASAAVDRWADYEDELTTLRAQLASSPTQKQLPATPTNARMSFLQSGTSRLSALLSPRKSHPDLGSIETNASRPPNQQRSASSGSHHQLQPPPSPSAEDLLEALSREQNLRKEAETKVAATSQEVEELSAALFEQANEMVAEERRARAKLEQRVDELERRDMEKRRRLDKLEGAMNRIERVRLCLPRPSRMWSRASRRSRRLRILRGSKRRRIGELPSAGQLAQYPKASRRTETQIPPTHTKHNDDA
;
A
#
# COMPACT_ATOMS: atom_id res chain seq x y z
N MET A 1 11.39 11.12 78.23
CA MET A 1 12.64 11.88 78.45
C MET A 1 12.74 12.94 77.37
N VAL A 2 12.84 14.19 77.81
CA VAL A 2 13.11 15.38 76.98
C VAL A 2 14.61 15.44 76.72
N MET A 3 15.04 15.86 75.52
CA MET A 3 16.24 16.70 75.34
C MET A 3 16.26 17.42 73.98
N THR A 4 15.77 18.67 74.04
CA THR A 4 16.29 19.95 73.53
C THR A 4 17.39 20.03 72.44
N MET A 5 17.03 20.74 71.36
CA MET A 5 17.71 21.72 70.47
C MET A 5 19.24 21.79 70.33
N ALA A 6 19.71 21.84 69.06
CA ALA A 6 20.87 22.62 68.63
C ALA A 6 20.78 23.00 67.12
N ALA A 7 20.67 24.29 66.82
CA ALA A 7 21.24 24.94 65.61
C ALA A 7 22.69 25.36 65.96
N PRO A 8 23.64 25.73 65.04
CA PRO A 8 23.56 26.28 63.65
C PRO A 8 24.65 25.57 62.73
N PRO A 9 25.21 26.06 61.58
CA PRO A 9 25.21 27.38 60.94
C PRO A 9 24.82 27.46 59.45
N ILE A 10 24.29 28.64 59.11
CA ILE A 10 24.55 29.47 57.93
C ILE A 10 25.03 28.73 56.68
N ALA A 11 24.15 28.70 55.68
CA ALA A 11 24.45 28.34 54.31
C ALA A 11 25.69 29.11 53.79
N SER A 12 26.76 28.36 53.56
CA SER A 12 27.81 28.75 52.62
C SER A 12 27.30 28.42 51.22
N ASP A 13 27.29 29.40 50.33
CA ASP A 13 27.23 29.21 48.87
C ASP A 13 28.45 28.37 48.45
N ASP A 14 28.35 27.05 48.56
CA ASP A 14 29.34 26.12 47.99
C ASP A 14 29.03 25.99 46.49
N SER A 15 29.44 27.01 45.73
CA SER A 15 29.67 26.85 44.29
C SER A 15 30.82 25.86 44.09
N PRO A 16 30.60 24.68 43.50
CA PRO A 16 31.64 23.67 43.30
C PRO A 16 32.66 24.13 42.26
N CYS A 17 33.76 24.74 42.73
CA CYS A 17 34.88 25.16 41.87
C CYS A 17 35.97 24.08 41.88
N CYS A 18 36.50 23.74 40.70
CA CYS A 18 37.55 22.73 40.56
C CYS A 18 38.89 23.23 41.14
N PRO A 19 39.58 22.44 42.01
CA PRO A 19 40.75 22.91 42.75
C PRO A 19 42.02 23.12 41.91
N GLY A 20 41.97 22.95 40.58
CA GLY A 20 43.11 23.13 39.68
C GLY A 20 43.05 24.34 38.74
N CYS A 21 41.88 24.95 38.52
CA CYS A 21 41.75 26.01 37.50
C CYS A 21 40.83 27.19 37.87
N GLY A 22 40.18 27.18 39.04
CA GLY A 22 39.44 28.35 39.57
C GLY A 22 38.23 28.82 38.76
N TYR A 23 37.84 28.11 37.70
CA TYR A 23 36.62 28.38 36.96
C TYR A 23 35.43 27.71 37.65
N ALA A 24 34.40 28.51 37.98
CA ALA A 24 33.08 28.01 38.34
C ALA A 24 32.48 27.36 37.09
N LEU A 25 32.35 26.03 37.09
CA LEU A 25 31.67 25.34 36.01
C LEU A 25 30.20 25.77 36.00
N PRO A 26 29.59 26.08 34.83
CA PRO A 26 28.16 26.29 34.71
C PRO A 26 27.42 24.96 34.94
N ILE A 27 27.37 24.51 36.20
CA ILE A 27 26.80 23.23 36.64
C ILE A 27 25.33 23.14 36.20
N ASP A 28 24.63 24.27 36.19
CA ASP A 28 23.23 24.36 35.78
C ASP A 28 23.00 23.88 34.34
N HIS A 29 23.87 24.25 33.39
CA HIS A 29 23.66 23.87 31.99
C HIS A 29 24.00 22.40 31.73
N THR A 30 25.08 21.91 32.33
CA THR A 30 25.49 20.50 32.21
C THR A 30 24.51 19.56 32.89
N GLN A 31 23.93 19.98 34.02
CA GLN A 31 22.96 19.18 34.77
C GLN A 31 21.60 19.14 34.07
N VAL A 32 21.17 20.25 33.46
CA VAL A 32 19.97 20.27 32.59
C VAL A 32 20.15 19.35 31.38
N GLN A 33 21.32 19.39 30.71
CA GLN A 33 21.60 18.49 29.59
C GLN A 33 21.65 17.01 30.00
N LEU A 34 22.17 16.71 31.19
CA LEU A 34 22.19 15.34 31.73
C LEU A 34 20.76 14.83 31.98
N LEU A 35 19.90 15.66 32.57
CA LEU A 35 18.49 15.32 32.81
C LEU A 35 17.72 15.12 31.49
N GLU A 36 17.96 15.97 30.49
CA GLU A 36 17.37 15.82 29.16
C GLU A 36 17.87 14.55 28.46
N ALA A 37 19.17 14.26 28.54
CA ALA A 37 19.75 13.03 28.02
C ALA A 37 19.16 11.79 28.72
N GLN A 38 18.97 11.84 30.03
CA GLN A 38 18.37 10.75 30.81
C GLN A 38 16.90 10.53 30.42
N ALA A 39 16.12 11.59 30.25
CA ALA A 39 14.74 11.48 29.77
C ALA A 39 14.68 10.86 28.37
N ARG A 40 15.57 11.30 27.47
CA ARG A 40 15.66 10.77 26.11
C ARG A 40 16.10 9.30 26.07
N ILE A 41 16.98 8.87 26.98
CA ILE A 41 17.35 7.46 27.13
C ILE A 41 16.12 6.63 27.50
N VAL A 42 15.35 7.06 28.48
CA VAL A 42 14.12 6.35 28.90
C VAL A 42 13.11 6.27 27.76
N ASP A 43 12.93 7.34 27.00
CA ASP A 43 12.05 7.34 25.82
C ASP A 43 12.53 6.36 24.75
N LEU A 44 13.84 6.33 24.48
CA LEU A 44 14.43 5.39 23.53
C LEU A 44 14.31 3.94 24.02
N GLU A 45 14.52 3.68 25.31
CA GLU A 45 14.34 2.36 25.91
C GLU A 45 12.88 1.88 25.78
N ASN A 46 11.92 2.78 26.01
CA ASN A 46 10.49 2.49 25.81
C ASN A 46 10.16 2.20 24.34
N GLN A 47 10.73 2.97 23.39
CA GLN A 47 10.57 2.70 21.97
C GLN A 47 11.17 1.35 21.57
N VAL A 48 12.36 1.02 22.07
CA VAL A 48 12.99 -0.29 21.82
C VAL A 48 12.12 -1.42 22.38
N ARG A 49 11.56 -1.28 23.59
CA ARG A 49 10.63 -2.26 24.16
C ARG A 49 9.38 -2.44 23.29
N LEU A 50 8.76 -1.34 22.86
CA LEU A 50 7.57 -1.38 22.01
C LEU A 50 7.87 -2.00 20.64
N LEU A 51 9.03 -1.68 20.05
CA LEU A 51 9.45 -2.27 18.78
C LEU A 51 9.73 -3.76 18.92
N ASN A 52 10.31 -4.18 20.05
CA ASN A 52 10.54 -5.59 20.33
C ASN A 52 9.21 -6.35 20.49
N GLU A 53 8.25 -5.79 21.24
CA GLU A 53 6.90 -6.36 21.36
C GLU A 53 6.21 -6.50 19.99
N LYS A 54 6.30 -5.46 19.14
CA LYS A 54 5.77 -5.51 17.78
C LYS A 54 6.48 -6.53 16.90
N ALA A 55 7.79 -6.67 17.04
CA ALA A 55 8.56 -7.67 16.31
C ALA A 55 8.16 -9.08 16.75
N SER A 56 8.04 -9.35 18.04
CA SER A 56 7.53 -10.62 18.57
C SER A 56 6.13 -10.93 18.06
N ALA A 57 5.19 -9.97 18.14
CA ALA A 57 3.84 -10.16 17.63
C ALA A 57 3.79 -10.38 16.10
N ALA A 58 4.73 -9.80 15.35
CA ALA A 58 4.85 -10.06 13.91
C ALA A 58 5.40 -11.46 13.63
N VAL A 59 6.37 -11.93 14.42
CA VAL A 59 6.92 -13.30 14.33
C VAL A 59 5.84 -14.33 14.69
N ASP A 60 5.03 -14.10 15.72
CA ASP A 60 3.93 -14.99 16.10
C ASP A 60 2.92 -15.13 14.94
N ARG A 61 2.52 -14.01 14.31
CA ARG A 61 1.66 -14.03 13.11
C ARG A 61 2.31 -14.73 11.93
N TRP A 62 3.63 -14.65 11.78
CA TRP A 62 4.33 -15.35 10.70
C TRP A 62 4.36 -16.86 10.94
N ALA A 63 4.44 -17.30 12.20
CA ALA A 63 4.30 -18.71 12.54
C ALA A 63 2.90 -19.22 12.15
N ASP A 64 1.83 -18.45 12.45
CA ASP A 64 0.47 -18.80 12.03
C ASP A 64 0.36 -18.95 10.50
N TYR A 65 0.95 -18.02 9.72
CA TYR A 65 0.95 -18.12 8.26
C TYR A 65 1.80 -19.28 7.72
N GLU A 66 2.90 -19.65 8.39
CA GLU A 66 3.65 -20.85 8.02
C GLU A 66 2.83 -22.11 8.28
N ASP A 67 2.09 -22.19 9.37
CA ASP A 67 1.19 -23.31 9.69
C ASP A 67 0.04 -23.41 8.67
N GLU A 68 -0.53 -22.28 8.24
CA GLU A 68 -1.52 -22.26 7.14
C GLU A 68 -0.89 -22.73 5.82
N LEU A 69 0.32 -22.27 5.48
CA LEU A 69 1.02 -22.69 4.26
C LEU A 69 1.36 -24.18 4.27
N THR A 70 1.80 -24.72 5.41
CA THR A 70 2.08 -26.15 5.53
C THR A 70 0.80 -26.97 5.41
N THR A 71 -0.30 -26.50 6.00
CA THR A 71 -1.63 -27.12 5.89
C THR A 71 -2.12 -27.12 4.43
N LEU A 72 -2.06 -25.98 3.73
CA LEU A 72 -2.46 -25.88 2.33
C LEU A 72 -1.59 -26.76 1.41
N ARG A 73 -0.28 -26.83 1.67
CA ARG A 73 0.62 -27.75 0.95
C ARG A 73 0.27 -29.21 1.22
N ALA A 74 -0.08 -29.57 2.45
CA ALA A 74 -0.53 -30.92 2.78
C ALA A 74 -1.87 -31.26 2.12
N GLN A 75 -2.81 -30.31 2.03
CA GLN A 75 -4.05 -30.46 1.27
C GLN A 75 -3.80 -30.67 -0.23
N LEU A 76 -2.92 -29.87 -0.83
CA LEU A 76 -2.48 -30.05 -2.22
C LEU A 76 -1.76 -31.40 -2.44
N ALA A 77 -0.95 -31.85 -1.48
CA ALA A 77 -0.20 -33.10 -1.55
C ALA A 77 -1.07 -34.35 -1.27
N SER A 78 -2.16 -34.21 -0.51
CA SER A 78 -3.13 -35.27 -0.24
C SER A 78 -4.24 -35.36 -1.30
N SER A 79 -4.33 -34.37 -2.19
CA SER A 79 -5.08 -34.52 -3.43
C SER A 79 -4.39 -35.58 -4.31
N PRO A 80 -5.05 -36.69 -4.67
CA PRO A 80 -4.42 -37.83 -5.33
C PRO A 80 -4.24 -37.54 -6.82
N THR A 81 -3.37 -36.59 -7.17
CA THR A 81 -2.88 -36.46 -8.54
C THR A 81 -1.39 -36.10 -8.53
N GLN A 82 -0.60 -37.09 -8.97
CA GLN A 82 0.79 -37.02 -9.43
C GLN A 82 1.94 -37.21 -8.42
N LYS A 83 2.63 -38.33 -8.64
CA LYS A 83 3.93 -38.72 -8.10
C LYS A 83 5.05 -37.79 -8.62
N GLN A 84 5.92 -37.41 -7.67
CA GLN A 84 7.39 -37.31 -7.75
C GLN A 84 8.04 -35.96 -8.13
N LEU A 85 8.61 -35.33 -7.11
CA LEU A 85 9.69 -34.31 -7.16
C LEU A 85 11.07 -34.99 -7.34
N PRO A 86 12.16 -34.22 -7.59
CA PRO A 86 12.94 -33.72 -6.45
C PRO A 86 13.44 -32.26 -6.54
N ALA A 87 13.36 -31.60 -5.38
CA ALA A 87 14.24 -30.57 -4.80
C ALA A 87 14.44 -29.19 -5.50
N THR A 88 13.90 -28.16 -4.84
CA THR A 88 14.26 -26.74 -4.97
C THR A 88 15.59 -26.40 -4.27
N PRO A 89 16.25 -25.31 -4.70
CA PRO A 89 16.44 -24.22 -3.74
C PRO A 89 15.87 -22.89 -4.27
N THR A 90 15.34 -22.14 -3.32
CA THR A 90 14.71 -20.82 -3.44
C THR A 90 15.72 -19.72 -3.77
N ASN A 91 15.50 -18.97 -4.87
CA ASN A 91 15.37 -17.50 -4.79
C ASN A 91 14.92 -16.86 -6.11
N ALA A 92 13.94 -15.97 -5.95
CA ALA A 92 13.67 -14.73 -6.68
C ALA A 92 13.97 -14.60 -8.18
N ARG A 93 12.93 -14.07 -8.86
CA ARG A 93 12.89 -13.35 -10.14
C ARG A 93 12.54 -14.18 -11.36
N MET A 94 11.28 -14.02 -11.78
CA MET A 94 10.88 -13.73 -13.16
C MET A 94 11.70 -14.42 -14.25
N SER A 95 11.34 -15.66 -14.61
CA SER A 95 11.79 -16.31 -15.87
C SER A 95 10.90 -17.51 -16.21
N PHE A 96 9.59 -17.30 -16.34
CA PHE A 96 8.63 -18.39 -16.61
C PHE A 96 8.36 -18.64 -18.11
N LEU A 97 9.17 -18.11 -19.05
CA LEU A 97 8.86 -18.23 -20.49
C LEU A 97 9.93 -18.90 -21.38
N GLN A 98 11.02 -19.49 -20.88
CA GLN A 98 12.14 -19.82 -21.79
C GLN A 98 12.53 -21.30 -22.03
N SER A 99 11.94 -22.31 -21.38
CA SER A 99 12.50 -23.69 -21.53
C SER A 99 11.52 -24.87 -21.68
N GLY A 100 10.25 -24.65 -22.06
CA GLY A 100 9.26 -25.73 -22.09
C GLY A 100 8.75 -26.21 -23.46
N THR A 101 8.88 -25.43 -24.53
CA THR A 101 8.06 -25.67 -25.74
C THR A 101 8.77 -26.47 -26.85
N SER A 102 10.06 -26.78 -26.73
CA SER A 102 10.81 -27.39 -27.85
C SER A 102 10.65 -28.91 -28.02
N ARG A 103 9.93 -29.62 -27.15
CA ARG A 103 9.83 -31.10 -27.23
C ARG A 103 8.46 -31.66 -27.61
N LEU A 104 7.40 -30.85 -27.58
CA LEU A 104 6.05 -31.33 -27.93
C LEU A 104 5.67 -31.05 -29.40
N SER A 105 6.39 -30.15 -30.07
CA SER A 105 6.15 -29.83 -31.49
C SER A 105 6.64 -30.89 -32.48
N ALA A 106 7.31 -31.95 -32.03
CA ALA A 106 7.87 -33.01 -32.89
C ALA A 106 6.95 -34.24 -33.06
N LEU A 107 5.87 -34.37 -32.28
CA LEU A 107 5.00 -35.55 -32.29
C LEU A 107 3.64 -35.34 -32.96
N LEU A 108 3.33 -34.13 -33.42
CA LEU A 108 2.03 -33.79 -34.04
C LEU A 108 2.12 -33.30 -35.48
N SER A 109 3.15 -33.68 -36.24
CA SER A 109 3.17 -33.45 -37.69
C SER A 109 2.60 -34.66 -38.46
N PRO A 110 1.40 -34.55 -39.08
CA PRO A 110 0.89 -35.58 -39.97
C PRO A 110 1.75 -35.60 -41.24
N ARG A 111 2.42 -36.73 -41.48
CA ARG A 111 3.23 -36.98 -42.67
C ARG A 111 2.31 -37.06 -43.90
N LYS A 112 2.16 -35.95 -44.62
CA LYS A 112 1.53 -35.91 -45.95
C LYS A 112 2.63 -36.12 -47.01
N SER A 113 2.44 -37.12 -47.84
CA SER A 113 3.35 -37.54 -48.92
C SER A 113 3.46 -36.52 -50.05
N HIS A 114 4.68 -36.27 -50.54
CA HIS A 114 4.94 -35.82 -51.91
C HIS A 114 6.25 -36.46 -52.43
N PRO A 115 6.33 -36.86 -53.71
CA PRO A 115 7.47 -37.60 -54.25
C PRO A 115 8.53 -36.69 -54.87
N ASP A 116 9.77 -37.21 -54.82
CA ASP A 116 10.85 -37.11 -55.81
C ASP A 116 11.48 -35.75 -56.15
N LEU A 117 12.79 -35.63 -55.88
CA LEU A 117 13.87 -35.37 -56.86
C LEU A 117 15.15 -34.81 -56.18
N GLY A 118 16.25 -35.57 -56.28
CA GLY A 118 17.55 -35.04 -56.73
C GLY A 118 18.67 -34.70 -55.74
N SER A 119 19.81 -35.40 -55.93
CA SER A 119 21.21 -34.92 -55.86
C SER A 119 21.94 -35.02 -54.50
N ILE A 120 22.80 -36.03 -54.25
CA ILE A 120 24.27 -36.13 -54.57
C ILE A 120 25.07 -35.09 -53.75
N GLU A 121 26.08 -35.39 -52.90
CA GLU A 121 26.97 -36.54 -52.71
C GLU A 121 27.79 -36.38 -51.40
N THR A 122 28.26 -37.50 -50.84
CA THR A 122 29.49 -37.69 -50.01
C THR A 122 29.61 -36.92 -48.67
N ASN A 123 30.06 -37.47 -47.54
CA ASN A 123 31.11 -38.45 -47.32
C ASN A 123 30.97 -39.10 -45.93
N ALA A 124 31.62 -40.25 -45.79
CA ALA A 124 31.57 -41.28 -44.75
C ALA A 124 31.83 -40.84 -43.30
N SER A 125 31.25 -41.58 -42.34
CA SER A 125 31.99 -42.50 -41.45
C SER A 125 31.07 -43.21 -40.45
N ARG A 126 31.07 -44.55 -40.52
CA ARG A 126 30.52 -45.54 -39.58
C ARG A 126 31.70 -46.40 -39.10
N PRO A 127 31.79 -46.87 -37.83
CA PRO A 127 31.46 -48.27 -37.47
C PRO A 127 31.03 -48.47 -36.00
N PRO A 128 30.84 -49.70 -35.47
CA PRO A 128 29.93 -50.76 -35.93
C PRO A 128 28.99 -51.28 -34.81
N ASN A 129 27.91 -51.96 -35.24
CA ASN A 129 26.96 -52.70 -34.40
C ASN A 129 27.51 -54.12 -34.15
N GLN A 130 27.59 -54.54 -32.88
CA GLN A 130 28.01 -55.90 -32.50
C GLN A 130 26.85 -56.88 -32.72
N GLN A 131 27.09 -57.84 -33.61
CA GLN A 131 26.38 -59.11 -33.67
C GLN A 131 26.69 -59.93 -32.41
N ARG A 132 25.66 -60.51 -31.79
CA ARG A 132 25.80 -61.78 -31.08
C ARG A 132 24.94 -62.82 -31.78
N SER A 133 25.64 -63.83 -32.28
CA SER A 133 25.10 -65.01 -32.93
C SER A 133 24.43 -65.94 -31.93
N ALA A 134 23.43 -66.64 -32.46
CA ALA A 134 22.76 -67.78 -31.87
C ALA A 134 23.73 -68.92 -31.49
N SER A 135 23.36 -69.66 -30.45
CA SER A 135 23.67 -71.09 -30.35
C SER A 135 22.50 -71.80 -29.66
N SER A 136 22.03 -72.82 -30.37
CA SER A 136 21.11 -73.91 -30.04
C SER A 136 20.77 -74.18 -28.57
N GLY A 137 19.48 -74.39 -28.32
CA GLY A 137 18.99 -75.06 -27.12
C GLY A 137 17.47 -75.26 -27.14
N SER A 138 17.07 -76.53 -27.28
CA SER A 138 15.72 -77.10 -27.09
C SER A 138 14.64 -76.83 -28.16
N HIS A 139 14.45 -77.87 -28.98
CA HIS A 139 13.16 -78.33 -29.46
C HIS A 139 12.11 -78.28 -28.33
N HIS A 140 11.07 -77.46 -28.49
CA HIS A 140 9.72 -77.86 -28.12
C HIS A 140 8.73 -77.36 -29.18
N GLN A 141 8.23 -78.34 -29.93
CA GLN A 141 6.85 -78.46 -30.35
C GLN A 141 6.25 -77.33 -31.20
N LEU A 142 6.26 -77.62 -32.50
CA LEU A 142 5.26 -77.20 -33.48
C LEU A 142 3.84 -77.31 -32.90
N GLN A 143 3.20 -76.16 -32.71
CA GLN A 143 1.76 -76.02 -32.87
C GLN A 143 1.52 -74.67 -33.56
N PRO A 144 1.01 -74.62 -34.81
CA PRO A 144 0.55 -73.35 -35.36
C PRO A 144 -0.59 -72.84 -34.46
N PRO A 145 -0.64 -71.54 -34.12
CA PRO A 145 -1.79 -70.99 -33.42
C PRO A 145 -3.04 -71.35 -34.23
N PRO A 146 -4.17 -71.72 -33.60
CA PRO A 146 -5.42 -71.87 -34.33
C PRO A 146 -5.65 -70.57 -35.10
N SER A 147 -5.83 -70.68 -36.41
CA SER A 147 -6.25 -69.54 -37.23
C SER A 147 -7.50 -68.96 -36.56
N PRO A 148 -7.48 -67.67 -36.17
CA PRO A 148 -8.64 -67.09 -35.51
C PRO A 148 -9.83 -67.32 -36.44
N SER A 149 -10.88 -67.92 -35.90
CA SER A 149 -12.08 -68.15 -36.70
C SER A 149 -12.61 -66.79 -37.16
N ALA A 150 -13.34 -66.75 -38.27
CA ALA A 150 -13.92 -65.48 -38.75
C ALA A 150 -14.79 -64.80 -37.66
N GLU A 151 -15.40 -65.60 -36.78
CA GLU A 151 -16.14 -65.18 -35.59
C GLU A 151 -15.23 -64.42 -34.59
N ASP A 152 -14.06 -64.99 -34.26
CA ASP A 152 -13.10 -64.40 -33.30
C ASP A 152 -12.56 -63.06 -33.80
N LEU A 153 -12.35 -62.92 -35.11
CA LEU A 153 -11.90 -61.67 -35.74
C LEU A 153 -12.98 -60.58 -35.67
N LEU A 154 -14.25 -60.93 -35.90
CA LEU A 154 -15.37 -60.00 -35.76
C LEU A 154 -15.55 -59.56 -34.31
N GLU A 155 -15.45 -60.49 -33.35
CA GLU A 155 -15.51 -60.16 -31.93
C GLU A 155 -14.33 -59.27 -31.50
N ALA A 156 -13.11 -59.56 -31.95
CA ALA A 156 -11.94 -58.73 -31.69
C ALA A 156 -12.08 -57.32 -32.27
N LEU A 157 -12.59 -57.18 -33.50
CA LEU A 157 -12.83 -55.89 -34.14
C LEU A 157 -13.92 -55.10 -33.44
N SER A 158 -14.99 -55.75 -32.97
CA SER A 158 -16.04 -55.10 -32.18
C SER A 158 -15.51 -54.56 -30.84
N ARG A 159 -14.63 -55.32 -30.18
CA ARG A 159 -13.95 -54.90 -28.94
C ARG A 159 -13.03 -53.70 -29.20
N GLU A 160 -12.24 -53.73 -30.27
CA GLU A 160 -11.39 -52.60 -30.65
C GLU A 160 -12.20 -51.33 -30.92
N GLN A 161 -13.29 -51.45 -31.70
CA GLN A 161 -14.18 -50.32 -31.98
C GLN A 161 -14.83 -49.76 -30.72
N ASN A 162 -15.25 -50.62 -29.79
CA ASN A 162 -15.81 -50.18 -28.50
C ASN A 162 -14.78 -49.45 -27.65
N LEU A 163 -13.54 -49.97 -27.58
CA LEU A 163 -12.44 -49.31 -26.88
C LEU A 163 -12.09 -47.95 -27.50
N ARG A 164 -12.12 -47.85 -28.84
CA ARG A 164 -11.92 -46.56 -29.52
C ARG A 164 -13.02 -45.57 -29.21
N LYS A 165 -14.29 -45.99 -29.29
CA LYS A 165 -15.42 -45.13 -28.92
C LYS A 165 -15.31 -44.64 -27.48
N GLU A 166 -14.92 -45.51 -26.55
CA GLU A 166 -14.71 -45.13 -25.15
C GLU A 166 -13.52 -44.17 -24.98
N ALA A 167 -12.44 -44.35 -25.74
CA ALA A 167 -11.32 -43.41 -25.74
C ALA A 167 -11.73 -42.05 -26.34
N GLU A 168 -12.47 -42.05 -27.44
CA GLU A 168 -13.00 -40.85 -28.09
C GLU A 168 -13.95 -40.07 -27.17
N THR A 169 -14.83 -40.75 -26.42
CA THR A 169 -15.71 -40.08 -25.45
C THR A 169 -14.93 -39.50 -24.29
N LYS A 170 -13.91 -40.20 -23.77
CA LYS A 170 -13.02 -39.64 -22.73
C LYS A 170 -12.26 -38.41 -23.23
N VAL A 171 -11.73 -38.46 -24.45
CA VAL A 171 -11.05 -37.31 -25.07
C VAL A 171 -12.04 -36.15 -25.24
N ALA A 172 -13.26 -36.41 -25.73
CA ALA A 172 -14.30 -35.39 -25.86
C ALA A 172 -14.68 -34.76 -24.51
N ALA A 173 -14.85 -35.57 -23.46
CA ALA A 173 -15.12 -35.09 -22.11
C ALA A 173 -13.98 -34.17 -21.60
N THR A 174 -12.73 -34.60 -21.77
CA THR A 174 -11.58 -33.75 -21.38
C THR A 174 -11.48 -32.47 -22.21
N SER A 175 -11.84 -32.51 -23.50
CA SER A 175 -11.88 -31.30 -24.35
C SER A 175 -12.92 -30.31 -23.81
N GLN A 176 -14.10 -30.81 -23.45
CA GLN A 176 -15.17 -29.99 -22.89
C GLN A 176 -14.76 -29.37 -21.55
N GLU A 177 -14.15 -30.13 -20.64
CA GLU A 177 -13.67 -29.60 -19.36
C GLU A 177 -12.63 -28.48 -19.56
N VAL A 178 -11.72 -28.65 -20.52
CA VAL A 178 -10.73 -27.61 -20.87
C VAL A 178 -11.42 -26.36 -21.44
N GLU A 179 -12.42 -26.55 -22.31
CA GLU A 179 -13.21 -25.45 -22.85
C GLU A 179 -13.95 -24.68 -21.74
N GLU A 180 -14.60 -25.39 -20.81
CA GLU A 180 -15.30 -24.80 -19.66
C GLU A 180 -14.34 -24.03 -18.74
N LEU A 181 -13.20 -24.62 -18.40
CA LEU A 181 -12.17 -23.94 -17.61
C LEU A 181 -11.61 -22.71 -18.33
N SER A 182 -11.43 -22.80 -19.65
CA SER A 182 -10.96 -21.66 -20.45
C SER A 182 -12.00 -20.53 -20.46
N ALA A 183 -13.29 -20.86 -20.63
CA ALA A 183 -14.37 -19.89 -20.62
C ALA A 183 -14.49 -19.19 -19.26
N ALA A 184 -14.44 -19.96 -18.16
CA ALA A 184 -14.47 -19.40 -16.80
C ALA A 184 -13.28 -18.47 -16.52
N LEU A 185 -12.07 -18.84 -16.97
CA LEU A 185 -10.88 -17.99 -16.80
C LEU A 185 -11.00 -16.70 -17.61
N PHE A 186 -11.52 -16.75 -18.85
CA PHE A 186 -11.75 -15.55 -19.65
C PHE A 186 -12.83 -14.65 -19.05
N GLU A 187 -13.91 -15.22 -18.52
CA GLU A 187 -14.97 -14.47 -17.83
C GLU A 187 -14.43 -13.76 -16.60
N GLN A 188 -13.70 -14.48 -15.73
CA GLN A 188 -13.07 -13.89 -14.55
C GLN A 188 -12.06 -12.79 -14.91
N ALA A 189 -11.25 -13.01 -15.95
CA ALA A 189 -10.31 -12.01 -16.43
C ALA A 189 -11.04 -10.76 -16.95
N ASN A 190 -12.14 -10.94 -17.68
CA ASN A 190 -12.96 -9.85 -18.18
C ASN A 190 -13.62 -9.05 -17.05
N GLU A 191 -14.13 -9.74 -16.02
CA GLU A 191 -14.72 -9.10 -14.84
C GLU A 191 -13.68 -8.24 -14.10
N MET A 192 -12.51 -8.79 -13.81
CA MET A 192 -11.42 -8.06 -13.14
C MET A 192 -11.00 -6.80 -13.93
N VAL A 193 -10.89 -6.91 -15.25
CA VAL A 193 -10.58 -5.75 -16.12
C VAL A 193 -11.73 -4.75 -16.12
N ALA A 194 -12.98 -5.19 -16.11
CA ALA A 194 -14.13 -4.29 -16.02
C ALA A 194 -14.14 -3.53 -14.68
N GLU A 195 -13.86 -4.20 -13.57
CA GLU A 195 -13.71 -3.57 -12.26
C GLU A 195 -12.57 -2.56 -12.23
N GLU A 196 -11.41 -2.91 -12.79
CA GLU A 196 -10.27 -1.99 -12.91
C GLU A 196 -10.65 -0.75 -13.71
N ARG A 197 -11.29 -0.91 -14.87
CA ARG A 197 -11.76 0.21 -15.70
C ARG A 197 -12.75 1.10 -14.95
N ARG A 198 -13.69 0.51 -14.20
CA ARG A 198 -14.64 1.26 -13.36
C ARG A 198 -13.94 2.00 -12.22
N ALA A 199 -12.99 1.35 -11.54
CA ALA A 199 -12.23 1.95 -10.45
C ALA A 199 -11.34 3.09 -10.94
N ARG A 200 -10.67 2.89 -12.08
CA ARG A 200 -9.85 3.89 -12.76
C ARG A 200 -10.69 5.10 -13.17
N ALA A 201 -11.85 4.90 -13.81
CA ALA A 201 -12.74 6.00 -14.17
C ALA A 201 -13.19 6.81 -12.94
N LYS A 202 -13.50 6.15 -11.81
CA LYS A 202 -13.83 6.84 -10.55
C LYS A 202 -12.67 7.66 -9.98
N LEU A 203 -11.43 7.16 -10.10
CA LEU A 203 -10.25 7.88 -9.67
C LEU A 203 -9.96 9.07 -10.58
N GLU A 204 -10.05 8.89 -11.90
CA GLU A 204 -9.90 9.97 -12.88
C GLU A 204 -10.90 11.09 -12.61
N GLN A 205 -12.18 10.79 -12.36
CA GLN A 205 -13.17 11.79 -11.95
C GLN A 205 -12.79 12.55 -10.67
N ARG A 206 -12.29 11.85 -9.65
CA ARG A 206 -11.86 12.49 -8.40
C ARG A 206 -10.63 13.38 -8.60
N VAL A 207 -9.69 12.96 -9.45
CA VAL A 207 -8.52 13.75 -9.82
C VAL A 207 -8.96 15.02 -10.53
N ASP A 208 -9.82 14.92 -11.54
CA ASP A 208 -10.34 16.08 -12.28
C ASP A 208 -11.03 17.09 -11.35
N GLU A 209 -11.84 16.61 -10.40
CA GLU A 209 -12.47 17.47 -9.40
C GLU A 209 -11.45 18.19 -8.50
N LEU A 210 -10.43 17.47 -8.05
CA LEU A 210 -9.37 18.02 -7.20
C LEU A 210 -8.56 19.06 -7.97
N GLU A 211 -8.19 18.78 -9.22
CA GLU A 211 -7.50 19.72 -10.09
C GLU A 211 -8.33 20.98 -10.31
N ARG A 212 -9.64 20.86 -10.58
CA ARG A 212 -10.54 22.01 -10.70
C ARG A 212 -10.54 22.86 -9.43
N ARG A 213 -10.61 22.23 -8.25
CA ARG A 213 -10.60 22.94 -6.96
C ARG A 213 -9.26 23.63 -6.72
N ASP A 214 -8.16 22.99 -7.07
CA ASP A 214 -6.83 23.54 -6.88
C ASP A 214 -6.54 24.67 -7.86
N MET A 215 -7.02 24.60 -9.10
CA MET A 215 -7.00 25.73 -10.02
C MET A 215 -7.75 26.94 -9.46
N GLU A 216 -8.90 26.73 -8.83
CA GLU A 216 -9.67 27.82 -8.22
C GLU A 216 -8.93 28.43 -7.01
N LYS A 217 -8.32 27.60 -6.15
CA LYS A 217 -7.50 28.08 -5.03
C LYS A 217 -6.27 28.85 -5.53
N ARG A 218 -5.55 28.34 -6.54
CA ARG A 218 -4.41 29.04 -7.16
C ARG A 218 -4.84 30.43 -7.66
N ARG A 219 -5.94 30.52 -8.41
CA ARG A 219 -6.50 31.81 -8.86
C ARG A 219 -6.82 32.78 -7.72
N ARG A 220 -7.28 32.28 -6.57
CA ARG A 220 -7.54 33.11 -5.38
C ARG A 220 -6.24 33.58 -4.73
N LEU A 221 -5.24 32.70 -4.64
CA LEU A 221 -3.91 33.03 -4.14
C LEU A 221 -3.24 34.09 -5.02
N ASP A 222 -3.26 33.94 -6.35
CA ASP A 222 -2.70 34.93 -7.29
C ASP A 222 -3.27 36.34 -7.06
N LYS A 223 -4.59 36.42 -6.80
CA LYS A 223 -5.26 37.69 -6.48
C LYS A 223 -4.79 38.27 -5.14
N LEU A 224 -4.62 37.43 -4.12
CA LEU A 224 -4.12 37.83 -2.81
C LEU A 224 -2.66 38.26 -2.88
N GLU A 225 -1.82 37.54 -3.60
CA GLU A 225 -0.42 37.89 -3.86
C GLU A 225 -0.33 39.23 -4.59
N GLY A 226 -1.14 39.44 -5.63
CA GLY A 226 -1.25 40.74 -6.29
C GLY A 226 -1.66 41.87 -5.35
N ALA A 227 -2.56 41.62 -4.40
CA ALA A 227 -2.96 42.60 -3.38
C ALA A 227 -1.85 42.85 -2.35
N MET A 228 -1.18 41.80 -1.88
CA MET A 228 -0.03 41.88 -0.97
C MET A 228 1.11 42.68 -1.60
N ASN A 229 1.46 42.39 -2.86
CA ASN A 229 2.48 43.11 -3.62
C ASN A 229 2.14 44.61 -3.75
N ARG A 230 0.86 44.96 -3.96
CA ARG A 230 0.42 46.37 -3.95
C ARG A 230 0.60 47.02 -2.58
N ILE A 231 0.20 46.33 -1.51
CA ILE A 231 0.35 46.82 -0.13
C ILE A 231 1.82 47.02 0.22
N GLU A 232 2.68 46.08 -0.18
CA GLU A 232 4.12 46.16 0.05
C GLU A 232 4.75 47.37 -0.66
N ARG A 233 4.42 47.60 -1.94
CA ARG A 233 4.86 48.82 -2.65
C ARG A 233 4.43 50.09 -1.94
N VAL A 234 3.17 50.16 -1.49
CA VAL A 234 2.67 51.32 -0.75
C VAL A 234 3.37 51.48 0.60
N ARG A 235 3.66 50.38 1.31
CA ARG A 235 4.43 50.42 2.57
C ARG A 235 5.85 50.94 2.37
N LEU A 236 6.49 50.64 1.24
CA LEU A 236 7.82 51.16 0.91
C LEU A 236 7.79 52.66 0.56
N CYS A 237 6.72 53.15 -0.06
CA CYS A 237 6.56 54.57 -0.41
C CYS A 237 6.02 55.44 0.73
N LEU A 238 5.30 54.86 1.70
CA LEU A 238 4.79 55.60 2.86
C LEU A 238 5.87 55.70 3.95
N PRO A 239 6.25 56.90 4.40
CA PRO A 239 7.17 57.04 5.51
C PRO A 239 6.57 56.41 6.77
N ARG A 240 7.41 55.67 7.52
CA ARG A 240 7.07 54.95 8.76
C ARG A 240 6.02 55.73 9.58
N PRO A 241 4.81 55.19 9.82
CA PRO A 241 3.73 55.90 10.49
C PRO A 241 4.04 56.01 11.99
N SER A 242 4.95 56.92 12.36
CA SER A 242 5.35 57.08 13.76
C SER A 242 5.57 58.54 14.17
N ARG A 243 5.47 59.51 13.25
CA ARG A 243 5.64 60.95 13.61
C ARG A 243 4.47 61.86 13.23
N MET A 244 3.60 61.47 12.31
CA MET A 244 2.49 62.33 11.85
C MET A 244 1.26 62.27 12.79
N TRP A 245 0.89 61.10 13.30
CA TRP A 245 -0.28 60.94 14.18
C TRP A 245 -0.04 61.52 15.59
N SER A 246 1.21 61.50 16.08
CA SER A 246 1.60 62.13 17.35
C SER A 246 1.52 63.65 17.33
N ARG A 247 1.78 64.31 16.20
CA ARG A 247 1.62 65.78 16.07
C ARG A 247 0.16 66.19 15.92
N ALA A 248 -0.64 65.41 15.17
CA ALA A 248 -2.09 65.65 15.03
C ALA A 248 -2.84 65.46 16.37
N SER A 249 -2.51 64.41 17.13
CA SER A 249 -3.10 64.15 18.45
C SER A 249 -2.75 65.23 19.48
N ARG A 250 -1.51 65.76 19.46
CA ARG A 250 -1.11 66.89 20.32
C ARG A 250 -1.85 68.21 19.98
N ARG A 251 -2.12 68.48 18.71
CA ARG A 251 -2.93 69.65 18.29
C ARG A 251 -4.38 69.53 18.77
N SER A 252 -5.00 68.36 18.64
CA SER A 252 -6.37 68.12 19.14
C SER A 252 -6.47 68.17 20.68
N ARG A 253 -5.45 67.74 21.42
CA ARG A 253 -5.42 67.88 22.89
C ARG A 253 -5.30 69.34 23.35
N ARG A 254 -4.52 70.17 22.64
CA ARG A 254 -4.33 71.60 22.94
C ARG A 254 -5.60 72.43 22.69
N LEU A 255 -6.35 72.12 21.63
CA LEU A 255 -7.65 72.75 21.33
C LEU A 255 -8.75 72.40 22.34
N ARG A 256 -8.70 71.21 22.95
CA ARG A 256 -9.67 70.79 23.98
C ARG A 256 -9.43 71.52 25.32
N ILE A 257 -8.18 71.81 25.67
CA ILE A 257 -7.83 72.55 26.89
C ILE A 257 -8.26 74.02 26.79
N LEU A 258 -8.08 74.67 25.63
CA LEU A 258 -8.52 76.07 25.44
C LEU A 258 -10.05 76.24 25.45
N ARG A 259 -10.83 75.25 24.99
CA ARG A 259 -12.30 75.30 25.05
C ARG A 259 -12.87 74.93 26.42
N GLY A 260 -12.13 74.18 27.25
CA GLY A 260 -12.53 73.83 28.62
C GLY A 260 -12.39 74.96 29.64
N SER A 261 -11.52 75.95 29.37
CA SER A 261 -11.28 77.09 30.29
C SER A 261 -12.29 78.23 30.16
N LYS A 262 -13.13 78.26 29.12
CA LYS A 262 -14.11 79.34 28.88
C LYS A 262 -15.56 78.98 29.25
N ARG A 263 -15.75 77.86 29.95
CA ARG A 263 -17.08 77.32 30.32
C ARG A 263 -17.20 76.96 31.81
N ARG A 264 -16.54 77.74 32.68
CA ARG A 264 -16.75 77.73 34.15
C ARG A 264 -17.11 79.14 34.63
N ARG A 265 -18.27 79.63 34.23
CA ARG A 265 -19.03 80.67 34.91
C ARG A 265 -20.44 80.63 34.31
N ILE A 266 -21.45 80.74 35.17
CA ILE A 266 -22.88 80.54 34.90
C ILE A 266 -23.19 79.03 34.83
N GLY A 267 -23.98 78.40 35.70
CA GLY A 267 -25.03 78.88 36.58
C GLY A 267 -26.23 77.94 36.38
N GLU A 268 -26.61 77.23 37.44
CA GLU A 268 -27.94 76.66 37.74
C GLU A 268 -28.51 75.44 36.97
N LEU A 269 -29.37 74.77 37.75
CA LEU A 269 -30.02 73.44 37.70
C LEU A 269 -31.34 73.47 36.86
N PRO A 270 -32.28 72.50 36.99
CA PRO A 270 -32.26 71.07 36.66
C PRO A 270 -33.46 70.66 35.75
N SER A 271 -33.62 69.34 35.54
CA SER A 271 -34.91 68.60 35.44
C SER A 271 -35.21 67.88 34.12
N ALA A 272 -35.75 66.67 34.31
CA ALA A 272 -36.56 65.80 33.42
C ALA A 272 -35.92 65.39 32.07
N GLY A 273 -35.99 64.16 31.60
CA GLY A 273 -36.78 62.99 31.95
C GLY A 273 -36.78 62.05 30.73
N GLN A 274 -37.21 60.83 30.96
CA GLN A 274 -37.77 59.90 29.97
C GLN A 274 -36.83 59.08 29.06
N LEU A 275 -36.95 57.76 29.30
CA LEU A 275 -37.29 56.71 28.32
C LEU A 275 -36.33 56.48 27.14
N ALA A 276 -35.64 55.34 27.19
CA ALA A 276 -36.01 54.21 26.34
C ALA A 276 -35.15 52.98 26.68
N GLN A 277 -35.87 51.91 27.04
CA GLN A 277 -35.41 50.52 26.97
C GLN A 277 -34.92 50.20 25.56
N TYR A 278 -33.91 49.34 25.40
CA TYR A 278 -33.97 48.12 24.56
C TYR A 278 -32.83 47.15 24.94
N PRO A 279 -33.03 45.83 24.78
CA PRO A 279 -32.35 44.79 25.55
C PRO A 279 -31.10 44.21 24.87
N LYS A 280 -30.26 43.60 25.71
CA LYS A 280 -29.15 42.73 25.33
C LYS A 280 -29.72 41.39 24.83
N ALA A 281 -29.68 41.14 23.52
CA ALA A 281 -29.87 39.81 22.96
C ALA A 281 -28.55 39.03 23.06
N SER A 282 -28.49 38.14 24.05
CA SER A 282 -27.42 37.16 24.23
C SER A 282 -27.68 35.96 23.32
N ARG A 283 -26.58 35.39 22.81
CA ARG A 283 -26.48 34.30 21.85
C ARG A 283 -27.26 33.05 22.26
N ARG A 284 -28.08 32.52 21.36
CA ARG A 284 -28.37 31.08 21.23
C ARG A 284 -29.00 30.80 19.87
N THR A 285 -28.25 30.20 18.97
CA THR A 285 -28.80 29.37 17.88
C THR A 285 -27.86 28.20 17.67
N GLU A 286 -28.21 27.14 18.39
CA GLU A 286 -27.97 25.74 18.08
C GLU A 286 -28.65 25.44 16.73
N THR A 287 -27.95 24.78 15.81
CA THR A 287 -28.56 24.22 14.61
C THR A 287 -27.87 22.90 14.30
N GLN A 288 -28.39 21.85 14.93
CA GLN A 288 -28.44 20.49 14.41
C GLN A 288 -29.39 20.47 13.20
N ILE A 289 -29.01 19.87 12.07
CA ILE A 289 -29.88 19.02 11.22
C ILE A 289 -28.96 18.05 10.39
N PRO A 290 -29.45 16.98 9.72
CA PRO A 290 -29.37 15.57 10.15
C PRO A 290 -28.69 14.67 9.06
N PRO A 291 -28.67 13.32 9.17
CA PRO A 291 -28.07 12.45 8.15
C PRO A 291 -29.07 12.14 7.03
N THR A 292 -28.60 12.13 5.78
CA THR A 292 -29.38 11.68 4.62
C THR A 292 -29.04 10.24 4.28
N HIS A 293 -30.01 9.35 4.49
CA HIS A 293 -29.99 7.95 4.09
C HIS A 293 -30.89 7.75 2.86
N THR A 294 -30.38 7.00 1.88
CA THR A 294 -31.05 6.09 0.90
C THR A 294 -32.07 6.57 -0.14
N LYS A 295 -31.81 6.13 -1.40
CA LYS A 295 -32.67 5.47 -2.43
C LYS A 295 -31.73 5.20 -3.63
N HIS A 296 -31.38 4.00 -4.11
CA HIS A 296 -32.14 2.82 -4.57
C HIS A 296 -33.33 3.17 -5.48
N ASN A 297 -33.11 2.94 -6.78
CA ASN A 297 -33.98 2.43 -7.86
C ASN A 297 -33.10 2.46 -9.12
N ASP A 298 -32.71 1.32 -9.70
CA ASP A 298 -33.52 0.51 -10.62
C ASP A 298 -33.96 1.33 -11.84
N ASP A 299 -33.35 1.08 -13.00
CA ASP A 299 -34.05 0.87 -14.27
C ASP A 299 -33.07 0.53 -15.41
N ALA A 300 -33.42 -0.58 -16.10
CA ALA A 300 -33.15 -0.99 -17.49
C ALA A 300 -31.71 -1.16 -18.01
#